data_AF-A0A7Y5TG81-F1
#
_entry.id   AF-A0A7Y5TG81-F1
#
_cell.length_a   1.000
_cell.length_b   1.000
_cell.length_c   1.000
_cell.angle_alpha   90.00
_cell.angle_beta   90.00
_cell.angle_gamma   90.00
#
_symmetry.space_group_name_H-M   'P 1'
#
loop_
_entity.id
_entity.type
_entity.pdbx_description
1 polymer ?
#
loop_
_entity_poly.entity_id
_entity_poly.type
_entity_poly.pdbx_seq_one_letter_code
_entity_poly.pdbx_strand_id
1 'polypeptide(L)'
;WSGTKDVPPCRFLVVEGCGASVGPARPYAAVTVFVDADPPLRRSRGLARDGEAYRPHWERWADQESALFAADSTRDRADLVLDTSSL
;
A
#
# COMPACT_ATOMS: atom_id res chain seq x y z
N TRP A 1 -9.26 -13.91 -1.28
CA TRP A 1 -8.04 -14.51 -0.69
C TRP A 1 -7.75 -15.79 -1.43
N SER A 2 -6.52 -15.95 -1.96
CA SER A 2 -6.11 -17.12 -2.76
C SER A 2 -5.52 -18.26 -1.92
N GLY A 3 -5.29 -18.03 -0.62
CA GLY A 3 -4.82 -19.03 0.34
C GLY A 3 -3.79 -18.46 1.31
N THR A 4 -3.19 -19.35 2.10
CA THR A 4 -2.06 -19.05 3.01
C THR A 4 -0.84 -19.83 2.53
N LYS A 5 0.35 -19.24 2.70
CA LYS A 5 1.62 -19.87 2.35
C LYS A 5 2.64 -19.64 3.46
N ASP A 6 3.30 -20.71 3.89
CA ASP A 6 4.40 -20.62 4.84
C ASP A 6 5.64 -20.01 4.18
N VAL A 7 6.27 -19.08 4.91
CA VAL A 7 7.53 -18.45 4.52
C VAL A 7 8.60 -18.90 5.52
N PRO A 8 9.69 -19.56 5.07
CA PRO A 8 10.78 -19.95 5.97
C PRO A 8 11.37 -18.73 6.68
N PRO A 9 11.83 -18.85 7.93
CA PRO A 9 12.52 -17.77 8.62
C PRO A 9 13.70 -17.26 7.80
N CYS A 10 13.75 -15.94 7.61
CA CYS A 10 14.82 -15.25 6.89
C CYS A 10 15.27 -14.03 7.69
N ARG A 11 16.47 -13.52 7.38
CA ARG A 11 17.03 -12.36 8.08
C ARG A 11 16.18 -11.10 7.88
N PHE A 12 15.63 -10.93 6.68
CA PHE A 12 14.80 -9.78 6.31
C PHE A 12 13.60 -10.27 5.51
N LEU A 13 12.42 -9.78 5.88
CA LEU A 13 11.16 -9.99 5.16
C LEU A 13 10.61 -8.63 4.73
N VAL A 14 10.30 -8.49 3.45
CA VAL A 14 9.59 -7.32 2.93
C VAL A 14 8.13 -7.74 2.73
N VAL A 15 7.23 -7.02 3.39
CA VAL A 15 5.78 -7.13 3.22
C VAL A 15 5.31 -5.87 2.51
N GLU A 16 4.57 -6.03 1.41
CA GLU A 16 4.10 -4.92 0.58
C GLU A 16 2.58 -5.00 0.40
N GLY A 17 1.97 -3.83 0.19
CA GLY A 17 0.53 -3.65 0.03
C GLY A 17 -0.04 -2.63 1.00
N CYS A 18 -1.25 -2.15 0.71
CA CYS A 18 -1.91 -1.08 1.48
C CYS A 18 -2.19 -1.42 2.96
N GLY A 19 -2.13 -2.71 3.34
CA GLY A 19 -2.29 -3.15 4.74
C GLY A 19 -0.98 -3.49 5.46
N ALA A 20 0.17 -3.35 4.83
CA ALA A 20 1.43 -3.96 5.30
C ALA A 20 1.94 -3.43 6.65
N SER A 21 1.56 -2.21 7.04
CA SER A 21 1.96 -1.58 8.31
C SER A 21 0.77 -1.15 9.18
N VAL A 22 -0.46 -1.45 8.75
CA VAL A 22 -1.69 -0.90 9.35
C VAL A 22 -2.18 -1.77 10.50
N GLY A 23 -2.67 -1.14 11.56
CA GLY A 23 -3.36 -1.82 12.66
C GLY A 23 -2.53 -2.95 13.28
N PRO A 24 -3.00 -4.22 13.24
CA PRO A 24 -2.31 -5.34 13.89
C PRO A 24 -0.96 -5.69 13.26
N ALA A 25 -0.65 -5.23 12.04
CA ALA A 25 0.66 -5.45 11.42
C ALA A 25 1.76 -4.58 12.04
N ARG A 26 1.40 -3.42 12.60
CA ARG A 26 2.33 -2.41 13.11
C ARG A 26 3.43 -2.94 14.05
N PRO A 27 3.12 -3.66 15.15
CA PRO A 27 4.15 -4.04 16.12
C PRO A 27 5.21 -5.00 15.55
N TYR A 28 4.98 -5.55 14.35
CA TYR A 28 5.90 -6.46 13.68
C TYR A 28 6.83 -5.76 12.69
N ALA A 29 6.55 -4.50 12.31
CA ALA A 29 7.37 -3.77 11.36
C ALA A 29 8.60 -3.19 12.07
N ALA A 30 9.80 -3.60 11.62
CA ALA A 30 11.06 -2.99 12.07
C ALA A 30 11.34 -1.66 11.37
N VAL A 31 10.89 -1.51 10.13
CA VAL A 31 10.94 -0.29 9.31
C VAL A 31 9.68 -0.24 8.47
N THR A 32 9.07 0.93 8.36
CA THR A 32 7.88 1.20 7.56
C THR A 32 8.19 2.24 6.49
N VAL A 33 7.80 1.92 5.24
CA VAL A 33 8.00 2.81 4.08
C VAL A 33 6.65 3.08 3.45
N PHE A 34 6.29 4.36 3.34
CA PHE A 34 5.10 4.79 2.63
C PHE A 34 5.49 5.29 1.25
N VAL A 35 5.10 4.55 0.20
CA VAL A 35 5.37 4.92 -1.19
C VAL A 35 4.16 5.69 -1.72
N ASP A 36 4.37 6.96 -2.04
CA ASP A 36 3.32 7.91 -2.43
C ASP A 36 3.48 8.36 -3.88
N ALA A 37 2.40 8.91 -4.43
CA ALA A 37 2.41 9.68 -5.66
C ALA A 37 1.13 10.51 -5.79
N ASP A 38 1.16 11.53 -6.63
CA ASP A 38 -0.02 12.33 -6.93
C ASP A 38 -1.21 11.45 -7.37
N PRO A 39 -2.43 11.68 -6.85
CA PRO A 39 -3.58 10.81 -7.13
C PRO A 39 -3.89 10.60 -8.62
N PRO A 40 -3.79 11.62 -9.51
CA PRO A 40 -3.97 11.41 -10.95
C PRO A 40 -2.92 10.47 -11.55
N LEU A 41 -1.67 10.56 -11.09
CA LEU A 41 -0.57 9.71 -11.54
C LEU A 41 -0.75 8.27 -11.06
N ARG A 42 -1.14 8.08 -9.80
CA ARG A 42 -1.47 6.76 -9.24
C ARG A 42 -2.57 6.08 -10.05
N ARG A 43 -3.63 6.82 -10.39
CA ARG A 43 -4.73 6.34 -11.25
C ARG A 43 -4.24 5.95 -12.63
N SER A 44 -3.46 6.82 -13.27
CA SER A 44 -2.89 6.55 -14.59
C SER A 44 -2.04 5.27 -14.59
N ARG A 45 -1.12 5.12 -13.62
CA ARG A 45 -0.26 3.94 -13.48
C ARG A 45 -1.07 2.66 -13.22
N GLY A 46 -2.08 2.72 -12.35
CA GLY A 46 -2.97 1.57 -12.08
C GLY A 46 -3.75 1.13 -13.32
N LEU A 47 -4.35 2.07 -14.05
CA LEU A 47 -5.08 1.78 -15.29
C LEU A 47 -4.16 1.27 -16.41
N ALA A 48 -2.93 1.78 -16.50
CA ALA A 48 -1.95 1.30 -17.48
C ALA A 48 -1.51 -0.15 -17.20
N ARG A 49 -1.41 -0.54 -15.92
CA ARG A 49 -1.02 -1.88 -15.49
C ARG A 49 -2.15 -2.90 -15.68
N ASP A 50 -3.36 -2.57 -15.21
CA ASP A 50 -4.44 -3.55 -15.02
C ASP A 50 -5.65 -3.33 -15.97
N GLY A 51 -5.65 -2.24 -16.73
CA GLY A 51 -6.61 -1.97 -17.79
C GLY A 51 -8.07 -1.86 -17.35
N GLU A 52 -8.97 -2.26 -18.26
CA GLU A 52 -10.43 -2.10 -18.10
C GLU A 52 -11.02 -2.93 -16.96
N ALA A 53 -10.40 -4.04 -16.58
CA ALA A 53 -10.83 -4.83 -15.42
C ALA A 53 -10.72 -4.04 -14.10
N TYR A 54 -9.81 -3.08 -14.05
CA TYR A 54 -9.53 -2.28 -12.86
C TYR A 54 -10.33 -0.98 -12.81
N ARG A 55 -10.67 -0.42 -13.98
CA ARG A 55 -11.39 0.85 -14.14
C ARG A 55 -12.68 0.97 -13.31
N PRO A 56 -13.61 0.00 -13.30
CA PRO A 56 -14.86 0.14 -12.54
C PRO A 56 -14.68 0.04 -11.03
N HIS A 57 -13.51 -0.39 -10.56
CA HIS A 57 -13.22 -0.60 -9.14
C HIS A 57 -12.33 0.49 -8.53
N TRP A 58 -11.70 1.31 -9.37
CA TRP A 58 -10.71 2.31 -8.95
C TRP A 58 -11.22 3.21 -7.81
N GLU A 59 -12.35 3.87 -8.00
CA GLU A 59 -12.88 4.85 -7.03
C GLU A 59 -13.14 4.18 -5.68
N ARG A 60 -13.81 3.03 -5.69
CA ARG A 60 -14.08 2.26 -4.48
C ARG A 60 -12.81 1.89 -3.71
N TRP A 61 -11.76 1.44 -4.41
CA TRP A 61 -10.51 1.06 -3.77
C TRP A 61 -9.72 2.27 -3.27
N ALA A 62 -9.70 3.37 -4.02
CA ALA A 62 -9.07 4.62 -3.59
C ALA A 62 -9.75 5.18 -2.32
N ASP A 63 -11.08 5.10 -2.24
CA ASP A 63 -11.83 5.53 -1.06
C ASP A 63 -11.55 4.61 0.15
N GLN A 64 -11.53 3.29 -0.06
CA GLN A 64 -11.20 2.32 0.99
C GLN A 64 -9.79 2.51 1.54
N GLU A 65 -8.81 2.74 0.65
CA GLU A 65 -7.44 3.02 1.02
C GLU A 65 -7.33 4.33 1.81
N SER A 66 -7.97 5.40 1.32
CA SER A 66 -7.97 6.69 2.00
C SER A 66 -8.57 6.59 3.41
N ALA A 67 -9.67 5.85 3.57
CA ALA A 67 -10.29 5.60 4.87
C ALA A 67 -9.37 4.77 5.80
N LEU A 68 -8.72 3.73 5.27
CA LEU A 68 -7.78 2.89 6.01
C LEU A 68 -6.60 3.72 6.55
N PHE A 69 -5.97 4.52 5.69
CA PHE A 69 -4.82 5.33 6.03
C PHE A 69 -5.17 6.47 7.00
N ALA A 70 -6.31 7.11 6.82
CA ALA A 70 -6.77 8.17 7.72
C ALA A 70 -7.02 7.64 9.14
N ALA A 71 -7.65 6.45 9.27
CA ALA A 71 -7.95 5.85 10.57
C ALA A 71 -6.69 5.45 11.35
N ASP A 72 -5.61 5.05 10.66
CA ASP A 72 -4.35 4.61 11.28
C ASP A 72 -3.28 5.72 11.35
N SER A 73 -3.45 6.83 10.64
CA SER A 73 -2.41 7.84 10.39
C SER A 73 -1.17 7.21 9.74
N THR A 74 -1.38 6.33 8.76
CA THR A 74 -0.33 5.44 8.21
C THR A 74 0.86 6.20 7.64
N ARG A 75 0.62 7.29 6.91
CA ARG A 75 1.68 8.13 6.32
C ARG A 75 2.53 8.82 7.39
N ASP A 76 1.89 9.41 8.39
CA ASP A 76 2.56 10.15 9.46
C ASP A 76 3.38 9.25 10.39
N ARG A 77 3.04 7.97 10.43
CA ARG A 77 3.71 6.95 11.24
C ARG A 77 4.78 6.17 10.47
N ALA A 78 4.96 6.44 9.18
CA ALA A 78 5.99 5.81 8.40
C ALA A 78 7.37 6.35 8.79
N ASP A 79 8.37 5.47 8.87
CA ASP A 79 9.76 5.87 9.12
C ASP A 79 10.35 6.60 7.91
N LEU A 80 9.85 6.28 6.71
CA LEU A 80 10.25 6.90 5.45
C LEU A 80 9.04 7.11 4.54
N VAL A 81 8.93 8.29 3.96
CA VAL A 81 7.99 8.60 2.88
C VAL A 81 8.77 8.76 1.58
N LEU A 82 8.43 7.96 0.58
CA LEU A 82 9.01 8.01 -0.76
C LEU A 82 7.96 8.55 -1.74
N ASP A 83 8.12 9.79 -2.16
CA ASP A 83 7.28 10.37 -3.22
C ASP A 83 7.82 9.99 -4.60
N THR A 84 6.97 9.36 -5.41
CA THR A 84 7.29 8.85 -6.75
C THR A 84 6.65 9.68 -7.86
N SER A 85 6.14 10.88 -7.53
CA SER A 85 5.48 11.79 -8.48
C SER A 85 6.45 12.38 -9.52
N SER A 86 7.74 12.45 -9.18
CA SER A 86 8.80 13.02 -10.02
C SER A 86 9.86 12.00 -10.45
N LEU A 87 9.66 10.71 -10.16
CA LEU A 87 10.52 9.62 -10.62
C LEU A 87 10.35 9.32 -12.11
#